data_AF-A0A2P2L9L8-F1
#
_entry.id   AF-A0A2P2L9L8-F1
#
_cell.length_a   1.000
_cell.length_b   1.000
_cell.length_c   1.000
_cell.angle_alpha   90.00
_cell.angle_beta   90.00
_cell.angle_gamma   90.00
#
_symmetry.space_group_name_H-M   'P 1'
#
loop_
_entity.id
_entity.type
_entity.pdbx_description
1 polymer ?
#
loop_
_entity_poly.entity_id
_entity_poly.type
_entity_poly.pdbx_seq_one_letter_code
_entity_poly.pdbx_strand_id
1 'polypeptide(L)'
;MEKSQRINLVMCLLLFTIFVWDVRAWTGEIHGRVVCDVCGDSSIGPEDHVLEGAEVAVLCITTSGEVLNYQAFTNAKGVYTVAETMAQSDRWAACLA
;
A
#
# COMPACT_ATOMS: atom_id res chain seq x y z
N MET A 1 14.40 18.64 -44.41
CA MET A 1 15.03 18.00 -43.25
C MET A 1 16.25 17.22 -43.73
N GLU A 2 17.44 17.64 -43.33
CA GLU A 2 18.71 17.02 -43.75
C GLU A 2 18.86 15.58 -43.23
N LYS A 3 19.64 14.74 -43.93
CA LYS A 3 19.93 13.35 -43.55
C LYS A 3 20.49 13.25 -42.12
N SER A 4 21.34 14.21 -41.73
CA SER A 4 21.90 14.34 -40.39
C SER A 4 20.82 14.57 -39.31
N GLN A 5 19.85 15.46 -39.59
CA GLN A 5 18.75 15.74 -38.66
C GLN A 5 17.81 14.53 -38.45
N ARG A 6 17.58 13.72 -39.49
CA ARG A 6 16.78 12.48 -39.37
C ARG A 6 17.47 11.45 -38.49
N ILE A 7 18.80 11.30 -38.61
CA ILE A 7 19.58 10.36 -37.80
C ILE A 7 19.55 10.80 -36.32
N ASN A 8 19.74 12.10 -36.06
CA ASN A 8 19.68 12.63 -34.70
C ASN A 8 18.28 12.47 -34.07
N LEU A 9 17.21 12.65 -34.86
CA LEU A 9 15.84 12.45 -34.38
C LEU A 9 15.56 10.98 -34.04
N VAL A 10 15.97 10.05 -34.91
CA VAL A 10 15.82 8.61 -34.67
C VAL A 10 16.64 8.16 -33.47
N MET A 11 17.85 8.69 -33.30
CA MET A 11 18.71 8.41 -32.15
C MET A 11 18.09 8.94 -30.84
N CYS A 12 17.54 10.17 -30.84
CA CYS A 12 16.81 10.71 -29.70
C CYS A 12 15.58 9.85 -29.34
N LEU A 13 14.80 9.41 -30.32
CA LEU A 13 13.64 8.54 -30.11
C LEU A 13 14.04 7.18 -29.50
N LEU A 14 15.12 6.56 -30.02
CA LEU A 14 15.66 5.31 -29.46
C LEU A 14 16.16 5.50 -28.02
N LEU A 15 16.89 6.59 -27.74
CA LEU A 15 17.32 6.92 -26.37
C LEU A 15 16.13 7.13 -25.45
N PHE A 16 15.08 7.82 -25.89
CA PHE A 16 13.87 8.03 -25.10
C PHE A 16 13.21 6.70 -24.72
N THR A 17 13.09 5.76 -25.66
CA THR A 17 12.54 4.42 -25.36
C THR A 17 13.36 3.62 -24.36
N ILE A 18 14.67 3.89 -24.26
CA ILE A 18 15.57 3.26 -23.27
C ILE A 18 15.45 3.92 -21.88
N PHE A 19 14.86 5.11 -21.75
CA PHE A 19 14.66 5.75 -20.44
C PHE A 19 13.30 5.45 -19.80
N VAL A 20 12.33 4.88 -20.54
CA VAL A 20 10.99 4.55 -20.02
C VAL A 20 10.90 3.13 -19.45
N TRP A 21 11.97 2.61 -18.86
CA TRP A 21 11.97 1.24 -18.33
C TRP A 21 10.96 1.10 -17.18
N ASP A 22 9.86 0.41 -17.50
CA ASP A 22 8.95 -0.38 -16.65
C ASP A 22 8.85 0.01 -15.16
N VAL A 23 8.24 1.16 -14.88
CA VAL A 23 7.73 1.45 -13.52
C VAL A 23 6.50 0.57 -13.31
N ARG A 24 6.69 -0.55 -12.63
CA ARG A 24 5.58 -1.44 -12.26
C ARG A 24 4.87 -0.88 -11.05
N ALA A 25 3.55 -0.83 -11.11
CA ALA A 25 2.73 -0.51 -9.94
C ALA A 25 2.52 -1.77 -9.09
N TRP A 26 2.38 -1.56 -7.79
CA TRP A 26 1.97 -2.57 -6.83
C TRP A 26 0.86 -1.98 -5.96
N THR A 27 -0.19 -2.78 -5.75
CA THR A 27 -1.31 -2.43 -4.87
C THR A 27 -1.35 -3.43 -3.73
N GLY A 28 -1.35 -2.91 -2.50
CA GLY A 28 -1.48 -3.69 -1.27
C GLY A 28 -2.76 -3.33 -0.54
N GLU A 29 -3.34 -4.32 0.15
CA GLU A 29 -4.48 -4.14 1.04
C GLU A 29 -4.23 -4.90 2.35
N ILE A 30 -4.53 -4.25 3.48
CA ILE A 30 -4.58 -4.85 4.80
C ILE A 30 -5.99 -4.63 5.34
N HIS A 31 -6.62 -5.69 5.83
CA HIS A 31 -7.86 -5.59 6.58
C HIS A 31 -7.77 -6.40 7.86
N GLY A 32 -8.40 -5.91 8.92
CA GLY A 32 -8.49 -6.58 10.21
C GLY A 32 -9.83 -6.29 10.86
N ARG A 33 -10.06 -6.90 12.02
CA ARG A 33 -11.30 -6.72 12.80
C ARG A 33 -10.97 -6.40 14.24
N VAL A 34 -11.60 -5.35 14.77
CA VAL A 34 -11.48 -4.94 16.17
C VAL A 34 -12.71 -5.41 16.93
N VAL A 35 -12.45 -6.06 18.05
CA VAL A 35 -13.47 -6.64 18.92
C VAL A 35 -13.09 -6.35 20.37
N CYS A 36 -14.08 -6.05 21.21
CA CYS A 36 -13.93 -5.98 22.65
C CYS A 36 -14.01 -7.40 23.21
N ASP A 37 -12.87 -7.88 23.73
CA ASP A 37 -12.76 -9.11 24.51
C ASP A 37 -13.47 -8.91 25.86
N VAL A 38 -14.66 -9.49 26.00
CA VAL A 38 -15.51 -9.28 27.17
C VAL A 38 -15.03 -10.11 28.36
N CYS A 39 -14.48 -11.29 28.10
CA CYS A 39 -14.06 -12.24 29.13
C CYS A 39 -12.58 -12.11 29.51
N GLY A 40 -11.79 -11.37 28.72
CA GLY A 40 -10.38 -11.08 28.96
C GLY A 40 -9.46 -12.27 28.68
N ASP A 41 -9.87 -13.20 27.83
CA ASP A 41 -9.14 -14.44 27.56
C ASP A 41 -8.24 -14.37 26.31
N SER A 42 -8.19 -13.21 25.65
CA SER A 42 -7.42 -12.94 24.44
C SER A 42 -7.78 -13.82 23.24
N SER A 43 -8.95 -14.46 23.27
CA SER A 43 -9.53 -15.21 22.17
C SER A 43 -10.77 -14.50 21.64
N ILE A 44 -11.23 -14.85 20.43
CA ILE A 44 -12.48 -14.30 19.88
C ILE A 44 -13.61 -15.28 20.18
N GLY A 45 -14.50 -14.90 21.09
CA GLY A 45 -15.66 -15.65 21.51
C GLY A 45 -17.00 -15.12 20.97
N PRO A 46 -18.09 -15.88 21.09
CA PRO A 46 -19.44 -15.42 20.76
C PRO A 46 -19.98 -14.29 21.66
N GLU A 47 -19.40 -14.10 22.84
CA GLU A 47 -19.69 -13.03 23.79
C GLU A 47 -19.07 -11.68 23.40
N ASP A 48 -18.06 -11.70 22.52
CA ASP A 48 -17.30 -10.50 22.21
C ASP A 48 -18.04 -9.56 21.27
N HIS A 49 -17.82 -8.26 21.47
CA HIS A 49 -18.54 -7.21 20.74
C HIS A 49 -17.66 -6.55 19.69
N VAL A 50 -18.15 -6.50 18.44
CA VAL A 50 -17.52 -5.69 17.39
C VAL A 50 -17.56 -4.22 17.76
N LEU A 51 -16.42 -3.56 17.58
CA LEU A 51 -16.30 -2.12 17.79
C LEU A 51 -16.40 -1.40 16.46
N GLU A 52 -17.50 -0.70 16.23
CA GLU A 52 -17.67 0.23 15.11
C GLU A 52 -17.05 1.59 15.46
N GLY A 53 -16.40 2.23 14.49
CA GLY A 53 -15.79 3.56 14.67
C GLY A 53 -14.50 3.57 15.50
N ALA A 54 -13.97 2.40 15.87
CA ALA A 54 -12.64 2.30 16.46
C ALA A 54 -11.57 2.73 15.43
N GLU A 55 -10.67 3.60 15.87
CA GLU A 55 -9.51 4.05 15.10
C GLU A 55 -8.38 3.01 15.19
N VAL A 56 -7.82 2.67 14.03
CA VAL A 56 -6.69 1.74 13.90
C VAL A 56 -5.57 2.43 13.13
N ALA A 57 -4.37 2.39 13.68
CA ALA A 57 -3.16 2.87 13.01
C ALA A 57 -2.34 1.68 12.52
N VAL A 58 -2.02 1.64 11.23
CA VAL A 58 -1.13 0.65 10.62
C VAL A 58 0.15 1.34 10.20
N LEU A 59 1.26 0.93 10.81
CA LEU A 59 2.60 1.40 10.48
C LEU A 59 3.26 0.42 9.51
N CYS A 60 3.58 0.89 8.31
CA CYS A 60 4.30 0.09 7.32
C CYS A 60 5.68 0.70 7.06
N ILE A 61 6.68 -0.16 6.85
CA ILE A 61 7.99 0.23 6.32
C ILE A 61 8.09 -0.23 4.87
N THR A 62 8.50 0.66 3.97
CA THR A 62 8.69 0.33 2.55
C THR A 62 10.02 -0.40 2.33
N THR A 63 10.21 -0.91 1.11
CA THR A 63 11.48 -1.56 0.74
C THR A 63 12.66 -0.57 0.74
N SER A 64 12.41 0.73 0.52
CA SER A 64 13.44 1.78 0.65
C SER A 64 13.70 2.25 2.09
N GLY A 65 12.86 1.84 3.05
CA GLY A 65 12.99 2.21 4.46
C GLY A 65 12.17 3.43 4.88
N GLU A 66 11.28 3.93 4.02
CA GLU A 66 10.29 4.95 4.40
C GLU A 66 9.26 4.34 5.38
N VAL A 67 8.88 5.12 6.39
CA VAL A 67 7.86 4.74 7.37
C VAL A 67 6.56 5.46 7.04
N LEU A 68 5.51 4.68 6.79
CA LEU A 68 4.16 5.14 6.44
C LEU A 68 3.22 4.88 7.61
N ASN A 69 2.37 5.85 7.94
CA ASN A 69 1.36 5.75 8.99
C ASN A 69 -0.03 5.89 8.35
N TYR A 70 -0.78 4.79 8.32
CA TYR A 70 -2.15 4.77 7.84
C TYR A 70 -3.12 4.76 9.01
N GLN A 71 -4.13 5.64 8.98
CA GLN A 71 -5.22 5.66 9.93
C GLN A 71 -6.50 5.21 9.24
N ALA A 72 -7.23 4.29 9.86
CA ALA A 72 -8.50 3.79 9.38
C ALA A 72 -9.51 3.70 10.54
N PHE A 73 -10.80 3.76 10.19
CA PHE A 73 -11.88 3.52 11.14
C PHE A 73 -12.60 2.23 10.78
N THR A 74 -13.02 1.51 11.80
CA THR A 74 -13.79 0.27 11.65
C THR A 74 -15.24 0.56 11.27
N ASN A 75 -15.82 -0.29 10.43
CA ASN A 75 -17.24 -0.24 10.05
C ASN A 75 -18.14 -0.97 11.07
N ALA A 76 -19.44 -1.08 10.79
CA ALA A 76 -20.43 -1.78 11.62
C ALA A 76 -20.12 -3.26 11.92
N LYS A 77 -19.17 -3.89 11.20
CA LYS A 77 -18.70 -5.26 11.47
C LYS A 77 -17.38 -5.30 12.25
N GLY A 78 -16.91 -4.14 12.73
CA GLY A 78 -15.61 -3.95 13.36
C GLY A 78 -14.45 -4.05 12.39
N VAL A 79 -14.68 -4.04 11.08
CA VAL A 79 -13.63 -4.26 10.07
C VAL A 79 -13.03 -2.93 9.64
N TYR A 80 -11.70 -2.83 9.67
CA TYR A 80 -10.95 -1.73 9.07
C TYR A 80 -10.24 -2.21 7.79
N THR A 81 -9.95 -1.29 6.88
CA THR A 81 -9.21 -1.56 5.65
C THR A 81 -8.25 -0.41 5.36
N VAL A 82 -7.01 -0.75 5.03
CA VAL A 82 -5.97 0.16 4.53
C VAL A 82 -5.53 -0.36 3.18
N ALA A 83 -5.49 0.50 2.16
CA ALA A 83 -5.02 0.15 0.84
C ALA A 83 -4.15 1.26 0.28
N GLU A 84 -3.13 0.89 -0.49
CA GLU A 84 -2.23 1.83 -1.15
C GLU A 84 -1.76 1.29 -2.49
N THR A 85 -1.55 2.19 -3.44
CA THR A 85 -0.90 1.87 -4.72
C THR A 85 0.38 2.68 -4.87
N MET A 86 1.51 1.99 -5.07
CA MET A 86 2.83 2.60 -5.15
C MET A 86 3.71 1.88 -6.17
N ALA A 87 4.95 2.36 -6.37
CA ALA A 87 5.90 1.66 -7.22
C ALA A 87 6.26 0.29 -6.61
N GLN A 88 6.29 -0.76 -7.42
CA GLN A 88 6.61 -2.12 -6.98
C GLN A 88 8.01 -2.23 -6.36
N SER A 89 8.94 -1.38 -6.78
CA SER A 89 10.28 -1.25 -6.22
C SER A 89 10.28 -0.75 -4.77
N ASP A 90 9.19 -0.11 -4.35
CA ASP A 90 9.06 0.51 -3.03
C ASP A 90 7.82 0.03 -2.27
N ARG A 91 7.29 -1.13 -2.62
CA ARG A 91 6.17 -1.77 -1.91
C ARG A 91 6.47 -1.93 -0.41
N TRP A 92 5.41 -2.14 0.37
CA TRP A 92 5.51 -2.50 1.78
C TRP A 92 6.46 -3.72 1.98
N ALA A 93 7.43 -3.56 2.87
CA ALA A 93 8.35 -4.61 3.29
C ALA A 93 7.84 -5.31 4.57
N ALA A 94 7.34 -4.55 5.53
CA ALA A 94 6.68 -5.06 6.73
C ALA A 94 5.64 -4.05 7.24
N CYS A 95 4.62 -4.54 7.95
CA CYS A 95 3.59 -3.71 8.57
C CYS A 95 3.27 -4.21 9.99
N LEU A 96 2.84 -3.28 10.85
CA LEU A 96 2.42 -3.49 12.23
C LEU A 96 1.11 -2.75 12.45
N ALA A 97 0.16 -3.39 13.13
CA ALA A 97 -1.13 -2.85 13.55
C ALA A 97 -1.32 -3.08 15.05
#